data_AF-A0A0D0DGE4-F1
#
_entry.id   AF-A0A0D0DGE4-F1
#
_cell.length_a   1.000
_cell.length_b   1.000
_cell.length_c   1.000
_cell.angle_alpha   90.00
_cell.angle_beta   90.00
_cell.angle_gamma   90.00
#
_symmetry.space_group_name_H-M   'P 1'
#
loop_
_entity.id
_entity.type
_entity.pdbx_description
1 polymer ?
#
loop_
_entity_poly.entity_id
_entity_poly.type
_entity_poly.pdbx_seq_one_letter_code
_entity_poly.pdbx_strand_id
1 'polypeptide(L)'
;MGAASNNEPQVAGVYCNPTMSVFMMETSMNLNDGSLGDCTPLYSDVSSNNVTGSPLNGQSFNGVTFDQNDNVYIQSRAIAISSGVPGTIYRYASQQPNGLLSMFEDPYGFLTATIYIYTQHLAIAAQANYFGPTNTTIPARLTADITRLFVEALPAHLLSVLLIVIGLLGLVVHFIHKRTRRNLWLTSPPGSIAAIVSLTSRSGFGELLLPYDDERRMKNNLAGLKFCLDRRTGAIVAEEDFTAGKGGDTMALLHHKKRYSGLNLGSDNLSPLSRTSFKQDDTMR
;
A
#
# COMPACT_ATOMS: atom_id res chain seq x y z
N MET A 1 -57.07 -16.52 12.95
CA MET A 1 -58.23 -15.74 12.46
C MET A 1 -58.82 -15.01 13.65
N GLY A 2 -59.03 -13.69 13.53
CA GLY A 2 -59.65 -12.87 14.56
C GLY A 2 -59.12 -11.44 14.53
N ALA A 3 -59.48 -10.66 13.50
CA ALA A 3 -59.34 -9.21 13.58
C ALA A 3 -60.38 -8.71 14.60
N ALA A 4 -59.91 -8.12 15.70
CA ALA A 4 -60.78 -7.61 16.73
C ALA A 4 -61.37 -6.27 16.32
N SER A 5 -62.65 -6.25 15.96
CA SER A 5 -63.40 -5.03 15.68
C SER A 5 -64.61 -4.83 16.59
N ASN A 6 -64.72 -5.57 17.71
CA ASN A 6 -65.84 -5.46 18.63
C ASN A 6 -65.28 -5.23 20.03
N ASN A 7 -65.80 -4.21 20.73
CA ASN A 7 -65.38 -3.65 22.02
C ASN A 7 -65.49 -4.64 23.22
N GLU A 8 -65.17 -5.91 23.01
CA GLU A 8 -65.25 -7.01 23.96
C GLU A 8 -63.94 -7.16 24.74
N PRO A 9 -64.01 -7.58 26.03
CA PRO A 9 -62.82 -7.80 26.84
C PRO A 9 -61.94 -8.89 26.21
N GLN A 10 -60.71 -8.52 25.87
CA GLN A 10 -59.70 -9.45 25.34
C GLN A 10 -58.88 -10.05 26.47
N VAL A 11 -58.68 -11.36 26.41
CA VAL A 11 -57.81 -12.10 27.33
C VAL A 11 -56.82 -12.89 26.49
N ALA A 12 -55.53 -12.66 26.75
CA ALA A 12 -54.45 -13.48 26.23
C ALA A 12 -53.69 -14.09 27.39
N GLY A 13 -53.48 -15.40 27.32
CA GLY A 13 -52.67 -16.16 28.28
C GLY A 13 -51.54 -16.85 27.54
N VAL A 14 -50.31 -16.66 28.00
CA VAL A 14 -49.15 -17.39 27.50
C VAL A 14 -48.76 -18.42 28.56
N TYR A 15 -48.79 -19.69 28.18
CA TYR A 15 -48.26 -20.77 29.01
C TYR A 15 -46.88 -21.15 28.49
N CYS A 16 -45.86 -20.98 29.33
CA CYS A 16 -44.48 -21.23 28.98
C CYS A 16 -43.79 -22.00 30.11
N ASN A 17 -42.97 -22.99 29.73
CA ASN A 17 -42.12 -23.76 30.64
C ASN A 17 -40.65 -23.48 30.29
N PRO A 18 -40.07 -22.37 30.75
CA PRO A 18 -38.68 -22.04 30.49
C PRO A 18 -37.78 -23.10 31.12
N THR A 19 -36.82 -23.59 30.34
CA THR A 19 -35.83 -24.56 30.79
C THR A 19 -34.45 -24.08 30.41
N MET A 20 -33.48 -24.45 31.23
CA MET A 20 -32.07 -24.24 30.95
C MET A 20 -31.38 -25.60 30.89
N SER A 21 -30.41 -25.74 29.99
CA SER A 21 -29.63 -26.95 29.80
C SER A 21 -28.16 -26.60 29.72
N VAL A 22 -27.32 -27.56 30.09
CA VAL A 22 -25.87 -27.40 30.06
C VAL A 22 -25.34 -28.13 28.84
N PHE A 23 -24.48 -27.46 28.09
CA PHE A 23 -23.80 -28.04 26.94
C PHE A 23 -22.30 -27.91 27.15
N MET A 24 -21.55 -28.92 26.72
CA MET A 24 -20.13 -28.75 26.53
C MET A 24 -19.91 -28.05 25.19
N MET A 25 -19.27 -26.88 25.25
CA MET A 25 -19.04 -26.03 24.09
C MET A 25 -17.54 -25.98 23.78
N GLU A 26 -17.18 -26.00 22.50
CA GLU A 26 -15.89 -25.53 22.03
C GLU A 26 -16.03 -24.05 21.67
N THR A 27 -15.14 -23.22 22.22
CA THR A 27 -15.14 -21.78 21.93
C THR A 27 -13.73 -21.30 21.68
N SER A 28 -13.60 -20.34 20.77
CA SER A 28 -12.36 -19.61 20.57
C SER A 28 -12.41 -18.31 21.37
N MET A 29 -11.29 -17.89 21.95
CA MET A 29 -11.20 -16.60 22.64
C MET A 29 -10.02 -15.82 22.06
N ASN A 30 -10.27 -14.58 21.67
CA ASN A 30 -9.22 -13.67 21.25
C ASN A 30 -8.51 -13.12 22.49
N LEU A 31 -7.21 -13.38 22.61
CA LEU A 31 -6.43 -12.97 23.76
C LEU A 31 -6.07 -11.47 23.76
N ASN A 32 -6.25 -10.77 22.64
CA ASN A 32 -5.93 -9.34 22.56
C ASN A 32 -7.01 -8.46 23.19
N ASP A 33 -8.28 -8.83 23.05
CA ASP A 33 -9.44 -8.07 23.55
C ASP A 33 -10.32 -8.87 24.52
N GLY A 34 -10.07 -10.16 24.70
CA GLY A 34 -10.87 -11.04 25.55
C GLY A 34 -12.23 -11.41 24.93
N SER A 35 -12.45 -11.12 23.65
CA SER A 35 -13.71 -11.47 22.98
C SER A 35 -13.81 -12.98 22.75
N LEU A 36 -14.99 -13.53 23.00
CA LEU A 36 -15.34 -14.89 22.64
C LEU A 36 -15.72 -14.90 21.15
N GLY A 37 -15.07 -15.77 20.38
CA GLY A 37 -15.40 -16.08 19.00
C GLY A 37 -16.50 -17.14 18.91
N ASP A 38 -16.47 -17.93 17.84
CA ASP A 38 -17.50 -18.93 17.60
C ASP A 38 -17.59 -19.95 18.76
N CYS A 39 -18.83 -20.25 19.15
CA CYS A 39 -19.19 -21.23 20.17
C CYS A 39 -19.95 -22.39 19.50
N THR A 40 -19.34 -23.56 19.43
CA THR A 40 -19.93 -24.76 18.83
C THR A 40 -20.28 -25.78 19.94
N PRO A 41 -21.54 -26.27 19.98
CA PRO A 41 -21.90 -27.31 20.93
C PRO A 41 -21.25 -28.64 20.53
N LEU A 42 -20.55 -29.28 21.47
CA LEU A 42 -19.96 -30.61 21.31
C LEU A 42 -20.97 -31.70 21.69
N TYR A 43 -21.51 -31.63 22.91
CA TYR A 43 -22.53 -32.56 23.40
C TYR A 43 -23.35 -31.98 24.57
N SER A 44 -24.57 -32.50 24.74
CA SER A 44 -25.55 -32.07 25.76
C SER A 44 -25.44 -32.82 27.09
N ASP A 45 -24.85 -34.01 27.08
CA ASP A 45 -24.78 -34.87 28.27
C ASP A 45 -23.53 -34.55 29.07
N VAL A 46 -23.60 -33.48 29.86
CA VAL A 46 -22.50 -33.05 30.73
C VAL A 46 -22.63 -33.74 32.08
N SER A 47 -21.66 -34.60 32.40
CA SER A 47 -21.56 -35.20 33.74
C SER A 47 -21.34 -34.12 34.81
N SER A 48 -21.82 -34.39 36.03
CA SER A 48 -21.58 -33.55 37.21
C SER A 48 -20.12 -33.08 37.27
N ASN A 49 -19.92 -31.76 37.26
CA ASN A 49 -18.60 -31.12 37.26
C ASN A 49 -18.50 -30.07 38.38
N ASN A 50 -17.44 -29.28 38.41
CA ASN A 50 -17.25 -28.26 39.46
C ASN A 50 -18.27 -27.09 39.40
N VAL A 51 -19.09 -27.04 38.34
CA VAL A 51 -20.06 -25.97 38.05
C VAL A 51 -21.50 -26.47 38.23
N THR A 52 -21.80 -27.69 37.80
CA THR A 52 -23.11 -28.36 37.95
C THR A 52 -23.12 -29.44 39.02
N GLY A 53 -22.13 -29.43 39.92
CA GLY A 53 -21.95 -30.41 40.99
C GLY A 53 -23.10 -30.43 42.00
N SER A 54 -22.92 -31.14 43.12
CA SER A 54 -23.88 -31.10 44.23
C SER A 54 -24.19 -29.63 44.59
N PRO A 55 -25.48 -29.24 44.71
CA PRO A 55 -26.66 -30.10 44.81
C PRO A 55 -27.34 -30.48 43.47
N LEU A 56 -26.89 -29.93 42.34
CA LEU A 56 -27.57 -30.07 41.05
C LEU A 56 -27.19 -31.37 40.30
N ASN A 57 -26.10 -32.03 40.67
CA ASN A 57 -25.70 -33.37 40.20
C ASN A 57 -25.69 -33.53 38.66
N GLY A 58 -25.20 -32.53 37.94
CA GLY A 58 -25.15 -32.49 36.47
C GLY A 58 -26.30 -31.73 35.82
N GLN A 59 -27.33 -31.35 36.58
CA GLN A 59 -28.43 -30.53 36.08
C GLN A 59 -28.12 -29.04 36.15
N SER A 60 -28.87 -28.26 35.36
CA SER A 60 -28.79 -26.82 35.38
C SER A 60 -29.83 -26.24 36.35
N PHE A 61 -29.44 -25.20 37.08
CA PHE A 61 -30.33 -24.40 37.93
C PHE A 61 -31.31 -23.56 37.09
N ASN A 62 -32.58 -23.94 37.04
CA ASN A 62 -33.58 -23.34 36.14
C ASN A 62 -33.85 -21.83 36.39
N GLY A 63 -33.46 -21.25 37.53
CA GLY A 63 -33.49 -19.79 37.78
C GLY A 63 -34.86 -19.08 37.75
N VAL A 64 -35.94 -19.83 37.47
CA VAL A 64 -37.32 -19.34 37.34
C VAL A 64 -38.24 -20.05 38.32
N THR A 65 -38.05 -21.37 38.50
CA THR A 65 -38.79 -22.18 39.45
C THR A 65 -37.92 -22.43 40.68
N PHE A 66 -38.51 -22.27 41.86
CA PHE A 66 -37.84 -22.40 43.14
C PHE A 66 -38.70 -23.27 44.04
N ASP A 67 -38.09 -24.26 44.67
CA ASP A 67 -38.76 -25.07 45.69
C ASP A 67 -39.03 -24.22 46.93
N GLN A 68 -40.09 -24.57 47.65
CA GLN A 68 -40.43 -23.91 48.90
C GLN A 68 -39.30 -24.08 49.92
N ASN A 69 -38.86 -22.97 50.51
CA ASN A 69 -37.73 -22.95 51.41
C ASN A 69 -38.05 -22.12 52.66
N ASP A 70 -37.65 -22.61 53.84
CA ASP A 70 -37.88 -21.92 55.12
C ASP A 70 -37.02 -20.66 55.27
N ASN A 71 -35.99 -20.51 54.45
CA ASN A 71 -35.15 -19.32 54.43
C ASN A 71 -35.85 -18.14 53.75
N VAL A 72 -36.19 -17.12 54.55
CA VAL A 72 -36.87 -15.89 54.12
C VAL A 72 -36.14 -15.19 52.96
N TYR A 73 -34.81 -15.24 52.90
CA TYR A 73 -34.04 -14.62 51.80
C TYR A 73 -34.17 -15.38 50.48
N ILE A 74 -34.24 -16.71 50.53
CA ILE A 74 -34.44 -17.54 49.33
C ILE A 74 -35.89 -17.41 48.85
N GLN A 75 -36.84 -17.47 49.77
CA GLN A 75 -38.26 -17.35 49.47
C GLN A 75 -38.61 -15.95 48.92
N SER A 76 -38.06 -14.88 49.48
CA SER A 76 -38.28 -13.51 48.96
C SER A 76 -37.71 -13.31 47.56
N ARG A 77 -36.55 -13.91 47.24
CA ARG A 77 -36.00 -13.92 45.87
C ARG A 77 -36.88 -14.68 44.90
N ALA A 78 -37.39 -15.85 45.31
CA ALA A 78 -38.33 -16.63 44.50
C ALA A 78 -39.60 -15.83 44.17
N ILE A 79 -40.18 -15.15 45.17
CA ILE A 79 -41.36 -14.29 45.00
C ILE A 79 -41.06 -13.08 44.10
N ALA A 80 -39.90 -12.46 44.27
CA ALA A 80 -39.49 -11.33 43.45
C ALA A 80 -39.33 -11.73 41.97
N ILE A 81 -38.80 -12.92 41.69
CA ILE A 81 -38.65 -13.42 40.32
C ILE A 81 -40.02 -13.81 39.73
N SER A 82 -40.86 -14.51 40.50
CA SER A 82 -42.17 -14.96 40.04
C SER A 82 -43.14 -13.81 39.72
N SER A 83 -43.00 -12.67 40.39
CA SER A 83 -43.78 -11.45 40.10
C SER A 83 -43.06 -10.50 39.14
N GLY A 84 -41.73 -10.41 39.22
CA GLY A 84 -40.91 -9.46 38.48
C GLY A 84 -40.81 -9.79 36.99
N VAL A 85 -40.64 -11.06 36.62
CA VAL A 85 -40.52 -11.46 35.21
C VAL A 85 -41.84 -11.22 34.45
N PRO A 86 -43.01 -11.69 34.93
CA PRO A 86 -44.29 -11.37 34.30
C PRO A 86 -44.62 -9.87 34.30
N GLY A 87 -44.29 -9.15 35.39
CA GLY A 87 -44.43 -7.70 35.45
C GLY A 87 -43.60 -6.97 34.40
N THR A 88 -42.41 -7.48 34.09
CA THR A 88 -41.54 -6.93 33.04
C THR A 88 -42.10 -7.18 31.65
N ILE A 89 -42.68 -8.36 31.40
CA ILE A 89 -43.39 -8.66 30.13
C ILE A 89 -44.54 -7.68 29.93
N TYR A 90 -45.36 -7.43 30.97
CA TYR A 90 -46.44 -6.46 30.89
C TYR A 90 -45.93 -5.04 30.62
N ARG A 91 -44.86 -4.62 31.29
CA ARG A 91 -44.23 -3.31 31.06
C ARG A 91 -43.68 -3.19 29.63
N TYR A 92 -43.00 -4.21 29.15
CA TYR A 92 -42.50 -4.27 27.76
C TYR A 92 -43.65 -4.17 26.76
N ALA A 93 -44.77 -4.86 27.01
CA ALA A 93 -45.97 -4.78 26.20
C ALA A 93 -46.61 -3.39 26.20
N SER A 94 -46.65 -2.71 27.36
CA SER A 94 -47.19 -1.34 27.45
C SER A 94 -46.36 -0.29 26.72
N GLN A 95 -45.08 -0.58 26.44
CA GLN A 95 -44.15 0.32 25.76
C GLN A 95 -44.10 0.11 24.24
N GLN A 96 -44.86 -0.85 23.70
CA GLN A 96 -44.88 -1.09 22.26
C GLN A 96 -45.53 0.07 21.49
N PRO A 97 -45.18 0.24 20.20
CA PRO A 97 -45.88 1.14 19.32
C PRO A 97 -47.38 0.78 19.30
N ASN A 98 -48.25 1.76 19.54
CA ASN A 98 -49.70 1.60 19.72
C ASN A 98 -50.14 0.98 21.06
N GLY A 99 -49.24 0.89 22.03
CA GLY A 99 -49.54 0.53 23.41
C GLY A 99 -49.88 -0.94 23.59
N LEU A 100 -50.64 -1.25 24.65
CA LEU A 100 -50.96 -2.63 24.99
C LEU A 100 -51.90 -3.31 23.98
N LEU A 101 -52.72 -2.54 23.27
CA LEU A 101 -53.71 -3.07 22.33
C LEU A 101 -53.04 -3.79 21.16
N SER A 102 -51.93 -3.26 20.63
CA SER A 102 -51.20 -3.91 19.53
C SER A 102 -50.64 -5.27 19.92
N MET A 103 -50.32 -5.50 21.19
CA MET A 103 -49.86 -6.79 21.70
C MET A 103 -50.97 -7.85 21.78
N PHE A 104 -52.23 -7.42 21.90
CA PHE A 104 -53.39 -8.31 21.82
C PHE A 104 -53.89 -8.52 20.38
N GLU A 105 -53.72 -7.51 19.51
CA GLU A 105 -54.04 -7.62 18.09
C GLU A 105 -53.08 -8.55 17.35
N ASP A 106 -51.81 -8.59 17.75
CA ASP A 106 -50.82 -9.54 17.25
C ASP A 106 -51.00 -10.93 17.90
N PRO A 107 -51.28 -12.00 17.13
CA PRO A 107 -51.37 -13.36 17.65
C PRO A 107 -50.13 -13.83 18.43
N TYR A 108 -48.95 -13.25 18.15
CA TYR A 108 -47.69 -13.63 18.78
C TYR A 108 -47.06 -12.52 19.64
N GLY A 109 -47.77 -11.41 19.88
CA GLY A 109 -47.19 -10.25 20.58
C GLY A 109 -46.70 -10.60 21.98
N PHE A 110 -47.60 -11.12 22.82
CA PHE A 110 -47.25 -11.58 24.17
C PHE A 110 -46.31 -12.79 24.17
N LEU A 111 -46.43 -13.71 23.21
CA LEU A 111 -45.54 -14.87 23.12
C LEU A 111 -44.09 -14.43 22.86
N THR A 112 -43.90 -13.54 21.90
CA THR A 112 -42.58 -13.02 21.51
C THR A 112 -41.95 -12.23 22.65
N ALA A 113 -42.72 -11.37 23.31
CA ALA A 113 -42.27 -10.66 24.52
C ALA A 113 -41.86 -11.63 25.63
N THR A 114 -42.65 -12.69 25.85
CA THR A 114 -42.36 -13.72 26.84
C THR A 114 -41.07 -14.45 26.53
N ILE A 115 -40.89 -14.93 25.29
CA ILE A 115 -39.66 -15.61 24.86
C ILE A 115 -38.45 -14.69 25.06
N TYR A 116 -38.54 -13.44 24.62
CA TYR A 116 -37.46 -12.48 24.71
C TYR A 116 -37.04 -12.23 26.17
N ILE A 117 -37.99 -11.90 27.04
CA ILE A 117 -37.71 -11.57 28.44
C ILE A 117 -37.23 -12.79 29.24
N TYR A 118 -37.85 -13.97 29.07
CA TYR A 118 -37.38 -15.18 29.75
C TYR A 118 -35.99 -15.60 29.30
N THR A 119 -35.69 -15.50 27.99
CA THR A 119 -34.35 -15.80 27.47
C THR A 119 -33.32 -14.86 28.08
N GLN A 120 -33.61 -13.56 28.14
CA GLN A 120 -32.71 -12.58 28.75
C GLN A 120 -32.52 -12.83 30.25
N HIS A 121 -33.58 -13.12 30.98
CA HIS A 121 -33.51 -13.45 32.41
C HIS A 121 -32.65 -14.70 32.66
N LEU A 122 -32.89 -15.77 31.89
CA LEU A 122 -32.10 -17.00 31.99
C LEU A 122 -30.64 -16.79 31.61
N ALA A 123 -30.33 -15.96 30.62
CA ALA A 123 -28.95 -15.64 30.25
C ALA A 123 -28.21 -14.91 31.38
N ILE A 124 -28.85 -13.94 32.02
CA ILE A 124 -28.27 -13.22 33.17
C ILE A 124 -28.12 -14.16 34.37
N ALA A 125 -29.11 -15.01 34.63
CA ALA A 125 -29.03 -16.02 35.68
C ALA A 125 -27.89 -17.00 35.42
N ALA A 126 -27.72 -17.47 34.18
CA ALA A 126 -26.62 -18.33 33.79
C ALA A 126 -25.27 -17.64 33.98
N GLN A 127 -25.16 -16.37 33.57
CA GLN A 127 -23.95 -15.58 33.76
C GLN A 127 -23.57 -15.49 35.25
N ALA A 128 -24.52 -15.14 36.11
CA ALA A 128 -24.26 -14.95 37.54
C ALA A 128 -23.92 -16.25 38.29
N ASN A 129 -24.47 -17.39 37.86
CA ASN A 129 -24.29 -18.67 38.57
C ASN A 129 -23.12 -19.51 38.03
N TYR A 130 -22.79 -19.42 36.74
CA TYR A 130 -21.81 -20.33 36.11
C TYR A 130 -20.52 -19.67 35.66
N PHE A 131 -20.47 -18.34 35.55
CA PHE A 131 -19.23 -17.65 35.21
C PHE A 131 -18.50 -17.27 36.49
N GLY A 132 -17.46 -18.04 36.80
CA GLY A 132 -16.56 -17.80 37.92
C GLY A 132 -15.10 -17.72 37.46
N PRO A 133 -14.23 -17.03 38.22
CA PRO A 133 -12.81 -17.03 37.93
C PRO A 133 -12.25 -18.45 38.10
N THR A 134 -11.53 -18.94 37.09
CA THR A 134 -10.83 -20.23 37.14
C THR A 134 -9.33 -20.00 36.95
N ASN A 135 -8.51 -20.70 37.76
CA ASN A 135 -7.05 -20.64 37.70
C ASN A 135 -6.47 -21.78 36.85
N THR A 136 -7.22 -22.24 35.85
CA THR A 136 -6.80 -23.32 34.95
C THR A 136 -6.18 -22.73 33.68
N THR A 137 -4.96 -23.15 33.35
CA THR A 137 -4.30 -22.76 32.10
C THR A 137 -4.89 -23.54 30.93
N ILE A 138 -5.49 -22.84 29.97
CA ILE A 138 -6.01 -23.41 28.73
C ILE A 138 -4.94 -23.26 27.64
N PRO A 139 -4.66 -24.27 26.81
CA PRO A 139 -3.69 -24.15 25.73
C PRO A 139 -4.14 -23.07 24.73
N ALA A 140 -3.35 -22.00 24.60
CA ALA A 140 -3.59 -20.95 23.63
C ALA A 140 -2.93 -21.29 22.29
N ARG A 141 -3.67 -21.15 21.19
CA ARG A 141 -3.11 -21.24 19.84
C ARG A 141 -2.78 -19.84 19.36
N LEU A 142 -1.49 -19.54 19.24
CA LEU A 142 -1.05 -18.26 18.69
C LEU A 142 -1.13 -18.30 17.16
N THR A 143 -2.13 -17.62 16.61
CA THR A 143 -2.22 -17.32 15.18
C THR A 143 -1.69 -15.91 14.96
N ALA A 144 -0.55 -15.79 14.28
CA ALA A 144 0.02 -14.52 13.89
C ALA A 144 -0.07 -14.36 12.38
N ASP A 145 -0.60 -13.23 11.91
CA ASP A 145 -0.47 -12.81 10.52
C ASP A 145 0.95 -12.30 10.31
N ILE A 146 1.84 -13.24 10.00
CA ILE A 146 3.21 -12.92 9.61
C ILE A 146 3.14 -12.38 8.18
N THR A 147 3.60 -11.15 7.96
CA THR A 147 3.76 -10.59 6.61
C THR A 147 4.82 -11.37 5.84
N ARG A 148 4.42 -12.48 5.23
CA ARG A 148 5.25 -13.19 4.27
C ARG A 148 5.16 -12.42 2.96
N LEU A 149 6.30 -11.98 2.44
CA LEU A 149 6.42 -11.45 1.08
C LEU A 149 6.12 -12.59 0.10
N PHE A 150 4.85 -12.82 -0.19
CA PHE A 150 4.45 -13.72 -1.25
C PHE A 150 4.77 -13.03 -2.57
N VAL A 151 5.87 -13.46 -3.19
CA VAL A 151 6.22 -13.06 -4.54
C VAL A 151 5.26 -13.80 -5.46
N GLU A 152 4.15 -13.14 -5.78
CA GLU A 152 3.20 -13.60 -6.79
C GLU A 152 3.94 -13.76 -8.12
N ALA A 153 3.81 -14.94 -8.74
CA ALA A 153 4.59 -15.29 -9.93
C ALA A 153 4.32 -14.32 -11.09
N LEU A 154 3.08 -13.84 -11.22
CA LEU A 154 2.64 -12.99 -12.31
C LEU A 154 3.30 -11.60 -12.31
N PRO A 155 3.23 -10.80 -11.22
CA PRO A 155 3.97 -9.53 -11.13
C PRO A 155 5.48 -9.73 -11.14
N ALA A 156 6.00 -10.84 -10.60
CA ALA A 156 7.44 -11.13 -10.61
C ALA A 156 7.98 -11.34 -12.03
N HIS A 157 7.29 -12.12 -12.85
CA HIS A 157 7.66 -12.32 -14.26
C HIS A 157 7.52 -11.03 -15.08
N LEU A 158 6.45 -10.26 -14.87
CA LEU A 158 6.24 -9.00 -15.57
C LEU A 158 7.37 -7.99 -15.25
N LEU A 159 7.70 -7.82 -13.97
CA LEU A 159 8.77 -6.92 -13.54
C LEU A 159 10.14 -7.39 -14.05
N SER A 160 10.40 -8.69 -14.06
CA SER A 160 11.63 -9.26 -14.63
C SER A 160 11.77 -8.96 -16.13
N VAL A 161 10.70 -9.19 -16.92
CA VAL A 161 10.69 -8.89 -18.35
C VAL A 161 10.91 -7.40 -18.60
N LEU A 162 10.26 -6.53 -17.82
CA LEU A 162 10.40 -5.08 -17.95
C LEU A 162 11.84 -4.62 -17.66
N LEU A 163 12.48 -5.15 -16.61
CA LEU A 163 13.88 -4.85 -16.31
C LEU A 163 14.84 -5.34 -17.41
N ILE A 164 14.58 -6.52 -17.99
CA ILE A 164 15.38 -7.05 -19.11
C ILE A 164 15.25 -6.12 -20.33
N VAL A 165 14.03 -5.68 -20.66
CA VAL A 165 13.79 -4.76 -21.80
C VAL A 165 14.53 -3.44 -21.59
N ILE A 166 14.46 -2.85 -20.39
CA ILE A 166 15.18 -1.60 -20.08
C ILE A 166 16.69 -1.80 -20.18
N GLY A 167 17.21 -2.94 -19.70
CA GLY A 167 18.62 -3.29 -19.81
C GLY A 167 19.09 -3.41 -21.26
N LEU A 168 18.29 -4.06 -22.12
CA LEU A 168 18.59 -4.18 -23.56
C LEU A 168 18.57 -2.82 -24.25
N LEU A 169 17.59 -1.96 -23.97
CA LEU A 169 17.54 -0.60 -24.51
C LEU A 169 18.76 0.22 -24.08
N GLY A 170 19.17 0.13 -22.82
CA GLY A 170 20.39 0.76 -22.32
C GLY A 170 21.64 0.28 -23.07
N LEU A 171 21.75 -1.03 -23.32
CA LEU A 171 22.87 -1.62 -24.08
C LEU A 171 22.91 -1.10 -25.52
N VAL A 172 21.76 -1.00 -26.19
CA VAL A 172 21.66 -0.43 -27.54
C VAL A 172 22.13 1.03 -27.56
N VAL A 173 21.68 1.86 -26.61
CA VAL A 173 22.11 3.25 -26.50
C VAL A 173 23.63 3.35 -26.27
N HIS A 174 24.17 2.53 -25.37
CA HIS A 174 25.62 2.47 -25.15
C HIS A 174 26.40 2.05 -26.41
N PHE A 175 25.87 1.11 -27.20
CA PHE A 175 26.50 0.67 -28.43
C PHE A 175 26.52 1.77 -29.50
N ILE A 176 25.40 2.47 -29.69
CA ILE A 176 25.30 3.62 -30.60
C ILE A 176 26.28 4.71 -30.15
N HIS A 177 26.30 5.03 -28.86
CA HIS A 177 27.21 6.04 -28.31
C HIS A 177 28.68 5.68 -28.51
N LYS A 178 29.04 4.42 -28.28
CA LYS A 178 30.40 3.90 -28.52
C LYS A 178 30.79 4.06 -29.99
N ARG A 179 29.88 3.80 -30.93
CA ARG A 179 30.14 3.95 -32.37
C ARG A 179 30.34 5.42 -32.76
N THR A 180 29.52 6.33 -32.24
CA THR A 180 29.66 7.77 -32.49
C THR A 180 30.96 8.33 -31.92
N ARG A 181 31.34 7.94 -30.69
CA ARG A 181 32.58 8.40 -30.04
C ARG A 181 33.85 7.92 -30.73
N ARG A 182 33.84 6.82 -31.48
CA ARG A 182 35.03 6.34 -32.22
C ARG A 182 35.51 7.34 -33.30
N ASN A 183 34.62 8.19 -33.79
CA ASN A 183 34.95 9.16 -34.83
C ASN A 183 35.26 10.56 -34.28
N LEU A 184 35.30 10.74 -32.96
CA LEU A 184 35.65 12.01 -32.32
C LEU A 184 37.07 11.90 -31.76
N TRP A 185 38.00 12.60 -32.39
CA TRP A 185 39.39 12.65 -31.95
C TRP A 185 39.52 13.79 -30.95
N LEU A 186 39.59 13.44 -29.67
CA LEU A 186 39.80 14.40 -28.58
C LEU A 186 41.23 14.29 -28.10
N THR A 187 41.98 15.39 -28.15
CA THR A 187 43.37 15.47 -27.69
C THR A 187 43.48 15.47 -26.16
N SER A 188 42.36 15.52 -25.44
CA SER A 188 42.25 15.55 -23.98
C SER A 188 40.93 14.91 -23.52
N PRO A 189 40.80 14.50 -22.24
CA PRO A 189 39.58 13.89 -21.74
C PRO A 189 38.31 14.72 -22.03
N PRO A 190 37.19 14.08 -22.42
CA PRO A 190 35.94 14.79 -22.71
C PRO A 190 35.46 15.57 -21.48
N GLY A 191 35.07 16.83 -21.67
CA GLY A 191 34.65 17.73 -20.58
C GLY A 191 35.79 18.52 -19.94
N SER A 192 37.05 18.28 -20.31
CA SER A 192 38.15 19.16 -19.91
C SER A 192 38.18 20.45 -20.73
N ILE A 193 38.65 21.54 -20.11
CA ILE A 193 38.87 22.83 -20.80
C ILE A 193 39.86 22.63 -21.96
N ALA A 194 40.90 21.82 -21.74
CA ALA A 194 41.89 21.49 -22.77
C ALA A 194 41.26 20.83 -24.02
N ALA A 195 40.24 19.97 -23.86
CA ALA A 195 39.54 19.37 -24.99
C ALA A 195 38.79 20.43 -25.80
N ILE A 196 38.06 21.33 -25.14
CA ILE A 196 37.33 22.41 -25.83
C ILE A 196 38.30 23.37 -26.52
N VAL A 197 39.34 23.82 -25.82
CA VAL A 197 40.37 24.71 -26.40
C VAL A 197 41.06 24.06 -27.58
N SER A 198 41.35 22.75 -27.54
CA SER A 198 41.94 22.05 -28.68
C SER A 198 41.00 22.00 -29.88
N LEU A 199 39.70 21.77 -29.66
CA LEU A 199 38.68 21.73 -30.70
C LEU A 199 38.42 23.11 -31.31
N THR A 200 38.50 24.19 -30.53
CA THR A 200 38.23 25.56 -30.98
C THR A 200 39.48 26.33 -31.39
N SER A 201 40.69 25.80 -31.15
CA SER A 201 41.98 26.46 -31.40
C SER A 201 42.17 26.96 -32.84
N ARG A 202 41.56 26.27 -33.80
CA ARG A 202 41.64 26.61 -35.23
C ARG A 202 40.48 27.48 -35.72
N SER A 203 39.54 27.80 -34.85
CA SER A 203 38.28 28.44 -35.24
C SER A 203 38.37 29.95 -35.36
N GLY A 204 39.42 30.60 -34.83
CA GLY A 204 39.67 32.05 -34.96
C GLY A 204 38.71 32.98 -34.19
N PHE A 205 37.48 32.56 -33.90
CA PHE A 205 36.48 33.39 -33.21
C PHE A 205 36.86 33.78 -31.77
N GLY A 206 37.81 33.08 -31.16
CA GLY A 206 38.30 33.42 -29.82
C GLY A 206 38.96 34.80 -29.76
N GLU A 207 39.48 35.30 -30.87
CA GLU A 207 40.05 36.65 -30.98
C GLU A 207 38.97 37.75 -31.02
N LEU A 208 37.71 37.38 -31.32
CA LEU A 208 36.56 38.28 -31.38
C LEU A 208 35.82 38.42 -30.04
N LEU A 209 36.21 37.62 -29.04
CA LEU A 209 35.59 37.61 -27.71
C LEU A 209 36.59 38.11 -26.69
N LEU A 210 36.32 39.28 -26.11
CA LEU A 210 37.14 39.84 -25.04
C LEU A 210 36.57 39.47 -23.66
N PRO A 211 37.42 39.32 -22.62
CA PRO A 211 36.98 38.94 -21.27
C PRO A 211 35.95 39.89 -20.63
N TYR A 212 35.82 41.12 -21.14
CA TYR A 212 34.93 42.15 -20.63
C TYR A 212 33.76 42.46 -21.57
N ASP A 213 33.49 41.61 -22.57
CA ASP A 213 32.36 41.80 -23.47
C ASP A 213 31.04 41.44 -22.78
N ASP A 214 30.07 42.36 -22.85
CA ASP A 214 28.69 42.10 -22.46
C ASP A 214 27.99 41.16 -23.46
N GLU A 215 26.94 40.47 -23.03
CA GLU A 215 26.17 39.52 -23.86
C GLU A 215 25.72 40.11 -25.21
N ARG A 216 25.35 41.40 -25.24
CA ARG A 216 24.98 42.11 -26.47
C ARG A 216 26.15 42.28 -27.43
N ARG A 217 27.35 42.57 -26.90
CA ARG A 217 28.58 42.71 -27.70
C ARG A 217 29.04 41.36 -28.22
N MET A 218 29.03 40.32 -27.39
CA MET A 218 29.35 38.96 -27.82
C MET A 218 28.41 38.47 -28.94
N LYS A 219 27.10 38.70 -28.79
CA LYS A 219 26.12 38.34 -29.83
C LYS A 219 26.38 39.07 -31.15
N ASN A 220 26.76 40.35 -31.10
CA ASN A 220 27.07 41.12 -32.29
C ASN A 220 28.40 40.69 -32.94
N ASN A 221 29.42 40.37 -32.14
CA ASN A 221 30.73 39.93 -32.63
C ASN A 221 30.68 38.52 -33.27
N LEU A 222 29.74 37.68 -32.82
CA LEU A 222 29.50 36.36 -33.39
C LEU A 222 28.41 36.35 -34.47
N ALA A 223 27.75 37.49 -34.72
CA ALA A 223 26.74 37.60 -35.76
C ALA A 223 27.40 37.48 -37.14
N GLY A 224 26.85 36.61 -38.00
CA GLY A 224 27.41 36.34 -39.33
C GLY A 224 28.48 35.24 -39.37
N LEU A 225 28.81 34.61 -38.23
CA LEU A 225 29.63 33.40 -38.19
C LEU A 225 28.74 32.15 -38.16
N LYS A 226 29.07 31.19 -39.04
CA LYS A 226 28.49 29.85 -39.04
C LYS A 226 29.49 28.87 -38.46
N PHE A 227 29.09 28.19 -37.38
CA PHE A 227 29.90 27.17 -36.75
C PHE A 227 29.67 25.81 -37.41
N CYS A 228 30.73 25.25 -37.97
CA CYS A 228 30.75 23.93 -38.58
C CYS A 228 31.80 23.07 -37.87
N LEU A 229 31.64 21.75 -37.98
CA LEU A 229 32.63 20.80 -37.49
C LEU A 229 33.39 20.24 -38.69
N ASP A 230 34.70 20.46 -38.75
CA ASP A 230 35.53 19.94 -39.84
C ASP A 230 35.49 18.41 -39.81
N ARG A 231 34.95 17.82 -40.88
CA ARG A 231 34.77 16.37 -41.02
C ARG A 231 36.08 15.58 -40.95
N ARG A 232 37.22 16.20 -41.24
CA ARG A 232 38.53 15.53 -41.22
C ARG A 232 39.21 15.59 -39.85
N THR A 233 39.12 16.72 -39.15
CA THR A 233 39.87 16.94 -37.91
C THR A 233 39.00 16.94 -36.64
N GLY A 234 37.67 17.04 -36.79
CA GLY A 234 36.75 17.17 -35.67
C GLY A 234 36.77 18.55 -35.00
N ALA A 235 37.62 19.47 -35.47
CA ALA A 235 37.73 20.82 -34.93
C ALA A 235 36.48 21.64 -35.27
N ILE A 236 36.11 22.54 -34.35
CA ILE A 236 35.09 23.56 -34.59
C ILE A 236 35.74 24.64 -35.44
N VAL A 237 35.10 25.00 -36.55
CA VAL A 237 35.53 26.06 -37.47
C VAL A 237 34.41 27.07 -37.57
N ALA A 238 34.77 28.35 -37.56
CA ALA A 238 33.86 29.45 -37.80
C ALA A 238 34.06 29.92 -39.24
N GLU A 239 33.02 29.82 -40.05
CA GLU A 239 33.00 30.29 -41.44
C GLU A 239 32.18 31.58 -41.51
N GLU A 240 32.66 32.59 -42.24
CA GLU A 240 31.92 33.83 -42.48
C GLU A 240 30.76 33.56 -43.47
N ASP A 241 29.54 33.90 -43.08
CA ASP A 241 28.37 33.78 -43.94
C ASP A 241 28.25 35.04 -44.82
N PHE A 242 28.87 35.00 -46.00
CA PHE A 242 28.86 36.10 -46.98
C PHE A 242 27.46 36.40 -47.58
N THR A 243 26.40 35.70 -47.15
CA THR A 243 25.04 35.98 -47.60
C THR A 243 24.32 37.06 -46.79
N ALA A 244 24.93 37.55 -45.70
CA ALA A 244 24.41 38.64 -44.88
C ALA A 244 24.99 40.02 -45.28
N GLY A 245 24.34 40.70 -46.24
CA GLY A 245 24.29 42.16 -46.28
C GLY A 245 25.27 42.90 -47.21
N LYS A 246 24.77 43.26 -48.41
CA LYS A 246 25.20 44.47 -49.14
C LYS A 246 24.87 45.71 -48.30
N GLY A 247 25.86 46.35 -47.69
CA GLY A 247 25.72 47.69 -47.12
C GLY A 247 26.63 47.96 -45.94
N GLY A 248 27.83 48.49 -46.21
CA GLY A 248 28.75 49.02 -45.21
C GLY A 248 30.03 48.19 -45.07
N ASP A 249 31.18 48.83 -45.34
CA ASP A 249 32.56 48.38 -45.17
C ASP A 249 32.77 47.03 -44.45
N THR A 250 32.70 45.94 -45.22
CA THR A 250 33.03 44.59 -44.73
C THR A 250 34.54 44.41 -44.70
N MET A 251 35.14 44.73 -43.56
CA MET A 251 36.43 44.16 -43.15
C MET A 251 36.20 42.67 -42.87
N ALA A 252 36.94 41.78 -43.54
CA ALA A 252 36.94 40.36 -43.19
C ALA A 252 37.31 40.21 -41.70
N LEU A 253 36.44 39.58 -40.92
CA LEU A 253 36.58 39.43 -39.47
C LEU A 253 37.68 38.43 -39.10
N LEU A 254 37.96 37.48 -40.00
CA LEU A 254 39.00 36.47 -39.86
C LEU A 254 40.07 36.63 -40.96
N HIS A 255 40.93 37.65 -40.90
CA HIS A 255 41.99 37.85 -41.91
C HIS A 255 43.43 37.68 -41.38
N HIS A 256 44.07 36.56 -41.74
CA HIS A 256 45.53 36.41 -41.76
C HIS A 256 46.03 36.16 -43.20
N LYS A 257 46.65 37.18 -43.80
CA LYS A 257 47.27 37.13 -45.14
C LYS A 257 48.67 36.52 -45.05
N LYS A 258 48.92 35.40 -45.74
CA LYS A 258 50.23 35.10 -46.34
C LYS A 258 50.05 34.64 -47.78
N ARG A 259 50.34 35.55 -48.71
CA ARG A 259 50.55 35.28 -50.14
C ARG A 259 51.84 34.47 -50.29
N TYR A 260 51.78 33.38 -51.05
CA TYR A 260 52.84 33.06 -52.01
C TYR A 260 52.19 32.77 -53.36
N SER A 261 52.67 33.49 -54.36
CA SER A 261 52.35 33.37 -55.79
C SER A 261 53.51 32.62 -56.44
N GLY A 262 53.24 31.69 -57.38
CA GLY A 262 54.30 31.12 -58.22
C GLY A 262 54.01 29.73 -58.79
N LEU A 263 53.60 29.72 -60.06
CA LEU A 263 54.03 28.85 -61.18
C LEU A 263 54.51 27.39 -60.94
N ASN A 264 53.92 26.51 -61.79
CA ASN A 264 54.51 25.42 -62.57
C ASN A 264 55.11 24.16 -61.91
N LEU A 265 54.51 23.03 -62.31
CA LEU A 265 55.10 21.92 -63.09
C LEU A 265 56.32 21.16 -62.50
N GLY A 266 56.15 19.84 -62.34
CA GLY A 266 57.20 18.85 -62.02
C GLY A 266 56.74 17.96 -60.86
N SER A 267 56.20 16.79 -61.12
CA SER A 267 56.91 15.52 -61.39
C SER A 267 57.90 15.14 -60.29
N ASP A 268 57.74 13.89 -59.86
CA ASP A 268 58.74 13.00 -59.25
C ASP A 268 58.62 12.73 -57.74
N ASN A 269 57.97 11.59 -57.47
CA ASN A 269 58.58 10.38 -56.91
C ASN A 269 59.27 10.41 -55.54
N LEU A 270 58.98 9.31 -54.83
CA LEU A 270 59.73 8.65 -53.75
C LEU A 270 59.30 8.97 -52.30
N SER A 271 58.52 8.03 -51.78
CA SER A 271 58.58 7.50 -50.41
C SER A 271 59.99 6.98 -50.05
N PRO A 272 60.21 6.34 -48.89
CA PRO A 272 59.85 6.65 -47.49
C PRO A 272 61.15 6.67 -46.63
N LEU A 273 61.05 6.81 -45.30
CA LEU A 273 61.91 6.15 -44.27
C LEU A 273 61.54 6.71 -42.88
N SER A 274 60.95 5.87 -42.03
CA SER A 274 61.64 5.19 -40.91
C SER A 274 61.87 6.08 -39.69
N ARG A 275 61.14 5.79 -38.59
CA ARG A 275 61.79 5.33 -37.36
C ARG A 275 60.78 4.89 -36.28
N THR A 276 61.08 3.70 -35.80
CA THR A 276 60.72 3.03 -34.55
C THR A 276 60.80 3.93 -33.30
N SER A 277 59.90 3.71 -32.33
CA SER A 277 60.14 4.02 -30.90
C SER A 277 59.26 3.10 -30.04
N PHE A 278 59.88 2.07 -29.47
CA PHE A 278 60.16 1.90 -28.04
C PHE A 278 58.96 1.37 -27.24
N LYS A 279 59.02 0.05 -27.01
CA LYS A 279 58.17 -0.72 -26.12
C LYS A 279 58.81 -0.68 -24.74
N GLN A 280 58.09 -0.22 -23.73
CA GLN A 280 58.46 -0.43 -22.33
C GLN A 280 57.24 -1.00 -21.61
N ASP A 281 57.35 -2.29 -21.31
CA ASP A 281 56.50 -3.02 -20.38
C ASP A 281 56.82 -2.53 -18.96
N ASP A 282 55.79 -2.19 -18.18
CA ASP A 282 55.91 -2.09 -16.72
C ASP A 282 54.82 -2.93 -16.06
N THR A 283 55.30 -3.99 -15.42
CA THR A 283 54.60 -4.86 -14.48
C THR A 283 54.70 -4.31 -13.04
N MET A 284 53.65 -4.55 -12.26
CA MET A 284 53.58 -4.60 -10.79
C MET A 284 53.67 -3.28 -9.99
N ARG A 285 52.52 -2.82 -9.49
CA ARG A 285 52.08 -3.09 -8.10
C ARG A 285 50.59 -2.78 -7.94
#